data_AF-A0A813B6S9-F1
#
_entry.id   AF-A0A813B6S9-F1
#
_cell.length_a   1.000
_cell.length_b   1.000
_cell.length_c   1.000
_cell.angle_alpha   90.00
_cell.angle_beta   90.00
_cell.angle_gamma   90.00
#
_symmetry.space_group_name_H-M   'P 1'
#
loop_
_entity.id
_entity.type
_entity.pdbx_description
1 polymer ?
#
loop_
_entity_poly.entity_id
_entity_poly.type
_entity_poly.pdbx_seq_one_letter_code
_entity_poly.pdbx_strand_id
1 'polypeptide(L)'
;VTLKDKTVSSLDELLAMKFKPSEVTAELGQYVDTLTAVPNSIPAAMVFLGADLKRIIQRLREESPANTKAETRHLRQYSDWNGCGQLHFLPRGACAAEASSDFLLHIELPESSWCMGVKVLPNDAILLMRGGRVYEGSMSTIVIYVFSIYSPDENAKNEGEVEVGTELRQLLQQEVAASIDAVKGKTGANFPPTTTVKGVMPRDVNAIDKKIRCVWHADGPEFVRLQNVRKATGLRRVGNMYYDRGFAEAFLHAASLSHGSLHKVQTHFLRTCLRDNGQLASMIPRGNNGFWVNVMEDLMTSPLLDSYTAHLLEQCRDAKEFRYLSIDATFKINLKIVGQASFHSSAATRSGAIIPEEDAAYRTLTCRGRTGATLAMCGVRSEKARVIANALETELTEAQRQQVLHIASDAPSQEMLQTLQEIFPSLASLALDAMHIVMVYDQNMNNRRSAGGKWLAVIMNKFRRRHPTRTQASWGAFYTGARPGPDAQDVRCMRERLQDPDMPEDAAMRVLEALDPDVPWLTEIDFLESLLAHVSFFHDELQKVSYSGISLQRLIVNIGTSSKFQWLLNDTRYRHAVD
;
A
#
# COMPACT_ATOMS: atom_id res chain seq x y z
N VAL A 1 -12.79 -6.78 -29.19
CA VAL A 1 -13.33 -8.07 -28.68
C VAL A 1 -13.96 -7.80 -27.33
N THR A 2 -15.26 -8.04 -27.17
CA THR A 2 -15.94 -7.93 -25.88
C THR A 2 -15.53 -9.14 -25.06
N LEU A 3 -14.70 -8.94 -24.03
CA LEU A 3 -14.45 -9.96 -23.01
C LEU A 3 -15.80 -10.23 -22.35
N LYS A 4 -16.38 -11.42 -22.57
CA LYS A 4 -17.32 -11.96 -21.59
C LYS A 4 -16.48 -12.18 -20.36
N ASP A 5 -16.69 -11.37 -19.33
CA ASP A 5 -16.25 -11.70 -17.98
C ASP A 5 -16.68 -13.15 -17.73
N LYS A 6 -15.71 -14.07 -17.63
CA LYS A 6 -15.99 -15.34 -16.97
C LYS A 6 -16.24 -14.97 -15.53
N THR A 7 -17.51 -14.69 -15.22
CA THR A 7 -17.99 -14.40 -13.89
C THR A 7 -17.53 -15.55 -12.99
N VAL A 8 -16.57 -15.28 -12.11
CA VAL A 8 -16.34 -16.14 -10.95
C VAL A 8 -17.70 -16.30 -10.29
N SER A 9 -18.18 -17.55 -10.19
CA SER A 9 -19.47 -17.83 -9.58
C SER A 9 -19.54 -17.15 -8.23
N SER A 10 -20.65 -16.46 -7.96
CA SER A 10 -20.80 -15.75 -6.70
C SER A 10 -20.65 -16.75 -5.54
N LEU A 11 -20.18 -16.32 -4.36
CA LEU A 11 -20.05 -17.25 -3.24
C LEU A 11 -21.39 -17.94 -2.93
N ASP A 12 -22.51 -17.25 -3.13
CA ASP A 12 -23.84 -17.82 -2.88
C ASP A 12 -24.19 -18.92 -3.91
N GLU A 13 -23.69 -18.82 -5.15
CA GLU A 13 -23.77 -19.90 -6.15
C GLU A 13 -22.88 -21.06 -5.74
N LEU A 14 -21.64 -20.80 -5.29
CA LEU A 14 -20.73 -21.86 -4.84
C LEU A 14 -21.27 -22.60 -3.61
N LEU A 15 -21.85 -21.87 -2.65
CA LEU A 15 -22.53 -22.46 -1.50
C LEU A 15 -23.74 -23.28 -1.95
N ALA A 16 -24.55 -22.79 -2.89
CA ALA A 16 -25.68 -23.55 -3.43
C ALA A 16 -25.26 -24.80 -4.21
N MET A 17 -24.06 -24.83 -4.79
CA MET A 17 -23.51 -26.00 -5.46
C MET A 17 -22.98 -27.06 -4.48
N LYS A 18 -22.51 -26.64 -3.30
CA LYS A 18 -21.84 -27.53 -2.33
C LYS A 18 -22.70 -27.90 -1.12
N PHE A 19 -23.71 -27.10 -0.82
CA PHE A 19 -24.60 -27.27 0.32
C PHE A 19 -26.05 -27.25 -0.13
N LYS A 20 -26.88 -28.06 0.51
CA LYS A 20 -28.31 -28.11 0.22
C LYS A 20 -29.00 -26.91 0.89
N PRO A 21 -29.83 -26.12 0.21
CA PRO A 21 -30.63 -25.10 0.89
C PRO A 21 -31.50 -25.72 2.00
N SER A 22 -31.50 -25.12 3.19
CA SER A 22 -32.24 -25.65 4.34
C SER A 22 -33.71 -25.25 4.34
N GLU A 23 -34.60 -26.13 4.81
CA GLU A 23 -36.01 -25.80 5.03
C GLU A 23 -36.21 -24.89 6.25
N VAL A 24 -35.22 -24.79 7.15
CA VAL A 24 -35.17 -23.85 8.30
C VAL A 24 -35.28 -22.38 7.84
N THR A 25 -35.00 -22.12 6.57
CA THR A 25 -35.22 -20.81 5.93
C THR A 25 -36.67 -20.31 6.08
N ALA A 26 -37.65 -21.22 6.19
CA ALA A 26 -39.06 -20.86 6.40
C ALA A 26 -39.34 -20.31 7.82
N GLU A 27 -38.71 -20.86 8.86
CA GLU A 27 -38.88 -20.40 10.25
C GLU A 27 -38.09 -19.11 10.55
N LEU A 28 -36.94 -18.95 9.90
CA LEU A 28 -36.18 -17.69 9.88
C LEU A 28 -36.82 -16.63 8.96
N GLY A 29 -37.83 -17.02 8.16
CA GLY A 29 -38.58 -16.16 7.26
C GLY A 29 -39.10 -14.89 7.93
N GLN A 30 -39.53 -14.99 9.18
CA GLN A 30 -39.99 -13.84 9.99
C GLN A 30 -38.88 -12.81 10.30
N TYR A 31 -37.60 -13.19 10.16
CA TYR A 31 -36.43 -12.35 10.36
C TYR A 31 -35.70 -12.04 9.05
N VAL A 32 -36.10 -12.59 7.90
CA VAL A 32 -35.39 -12.40 6.62
C VAL A 32 -35.26 -10.94 6.25
N ASP A 33 -36.34 -10.16 6.37
CA ASP A 33 -36.31 -8.71 6.08
C ASP A 33 -35.36 -7.97 7.03
N THR A 34 -35.26 -8.42 8.29
CA THR A 34 -34.35 -7.83 9.27
C THR A 34 -32.90 -8.22 8.99
N LEU A 35 -32.63 -9.49 8.69
CA LEU A 35 -31.30 -10.04 8.41
C LEU A 35 -30.73 -9.54 7.07
N THR A 36 -31.59 -9.28 6.09
CA THR A 36 -31.22 -8.69 4.79
C THR A 36 -31.10 -7.17 4.84
N ALA A 37 -31.81 -6.50 5.76
CA ALA A 37 -31.68 -5.06 5.99
C ALA A 37 -30.42 -4.66 6.76
N VAL A 38 -29.73 -5.59 7.45
CA VAL A 38 -28.43 -5.28 8.08
C VAL A 38 -27.33 -5.31 7.02
N PRO A 39 -26.64 -4.19 6.72
CA PRO A 39 -25.60 -4.14 5.69
C PRO A 39 -24.34 -4.95 6.04
N ASN A 40 -24.24 -5.39 7.29
CA ASN A 40 -23.11 -6.13 7.84
C ASN A 40 -23.52 -7.60 8.04
N SER A 41 -22.78 -8.52 7.44
CA SER A 41 -23.03 -9.97 7.52
C SER A 41 -22.82 -10.56 8.92
N ILE A 42 -22.13 -9.82 9.80
CA ILE A 42 -21.75 -10.29 11.14
C ILE A 42 -22.94 -10.30 12.11
N PRO A 43 -23.68 -9.20 12.34
CA PRO A 43 -24.88 -9.24 13.18
C PRO A 43 -25.91 -10.28 12.73
N ALA A 44 -26.07 -10.46 11.41
CA ALA A 44 -27.00 -11.43 10.86
C ALA A 44 -26.60 -12.87 11.20
N ALA A 45 -25.30 -13.18 11.09
CA ALA A 45 -24.74 -14.45 11.53
C ALA A 45 -24.87 -14.65 13.05
N MET A 46 -24.67 -13.61 13.87
CA MET A 46 -24.82 -13.73 15.32
C MET A 46 -26.26 -14.02 15.77
N VAL A 47 -27.24 -13.37 15.15
CA VAL A 47 -28.66 -13.63 15.43
C VAL A 47 -29.03 -15.05 15.03
N PHE A 48 -28.51 -15.53 13.91
CA PHE A 48 -28.66 -16.93 13.51
C PHE A 48 -28.10 -17.92 14.55
N LEU A 49 -26.99 -17.57 15.21
CA LEU A 49 -26.41 -18.34 16.31
C LEU A 49 -27.11 -18.11 17.68
N GLY A 50 -28.29 -17.50 17.68
CA GLY A 50 -29.12 -17.34 18.89
C GLY A 50 -28.81 -16.10 19.74
N ALA A 51 -28.00 -15.17 19.26
CA ALA A 51 -27.74 -13.92 19.98
C ALA A 51 -28.96 -12.98 19.94
N ASP A 52 -29.25 -12.30 21.07
CA ASP A 52 -30.36 -11.35 21.16
C ASP A 52 -30.11 -10.12 20.27
N LEU A 53 -30.92 -10.01 19.21
CA LEU A 53 -30.86 -8.91 18.24
C LEU A 53 -31.03 -7.53 18.90
N LYS A 54 -31.92 -7.39 19.90
CA LYS A 54 -32.13 -6.10 20.59
C LYS A 54 -30.86 -5.68 21.33
N ARG A 55 -30.18 -6.64 21.96
CA ARG A 55 -28.91 -6.43 22.65
C ARG A 55 -27.77 -6.11 21.68
N ILE A 56 -27.73 -6.75 20.51
CA ILE A 56 -26.77 -6.44 19.44
C ILE A 56 -27.00 -5.02 18.92
N ILE A 57 -28.24 -4.65 18.60
CA ILE A 57 -28.59 -3.30 18.12
C ILE A 57 -28.27 -2.25 19.19
N GLN A 58 -28.59 -2.53 20.46
CA GLN A 58 -28.29 -1.63 21.57
C GLN A 58 -26.78 -1.42 21.72
N ARG A 59 -25.97 -2.47 21.71
CA ARG A 59 -24.49 -2.34 21.74
C ARG A 59 -23.93 -1.62 20.53
N LEU A 60 -24.41 -1.92 19.32
CA LEU A 60 -24.01 -1.21 18.11
C LEU A 60 -24.31 0.30 18.19
N ARG A 61 -25.39 0.68 18.89
CA ARG A 61 -25.77 2.08 19.15
C ARG A 61 -24.93 2.71 20.28
N GLU A 62 -24.65 1.97 21.35
CA GLU A 62 -23.84 2.41 22.49
C GLU A 62 -22.36 2.61 22.11
N GLU A 63 -21.82 1.74 21.25
CA GLU A 63 -20.42 1.80 20.80
C GLU A 63 -20.15 2.94 19.80
N SER A 64 -21.17 3.50 19.15
CA SER A 64 -21.00 4.71 18.33
C SER A 64 -22.35 5.37 17.98
N PRO A 65 -22.64 6.57 18.50
CA PRO A 65 -23.78 7.39 18.04
C PRO A 65 -23.65 7.84 16.57
N ALA A 66 -22.46 7.71 15.97
CA ALA A 66 -22.15 8.11 14.61
C ALA A 66 -21.90 6.88 13.73
N ASN A 67 -22.97 6.34 13.15
CA ASN A 67 -22.91 5.31 12.11
C ASN A 67 -22.57 5.87 10.71
N THR A 68 -22.00 7.09 10.64
CA THR A 68 -21.49 7.73 9.41
C THR A 68 -20.15 7.15 8.92
N LYS A 69 -19.51 6.23 9.66
CA LYS A 69 -18.32 5.50 9.20
C LYS A 69 -18.62 4.16 8.52
N ALA A 70 -19.89 3.75 8.42
CA ALA A 70 -20.30 2.60 7.62
C ALA A 70 -20.18 2.84 6.11
N GLU A 71 -19.97 4.09 5.66
CA GLU A 71 -19.73 4.43 4.25
C GLU A 71 -18.26 4.30 3.80
N THR A 72 -17.33 4.11 4.74
CA THR A 72 -15.92 3.87 4.44
C THR A 72 -15.60 2.40 4.65
N ARG A 73 -15.25 1.68 3.57
CA ARG A 73 -14.75 0.30 3.57
C ARG A 73 -13.43 0.16 4.34
N HIS A 74 -13.49 0.29 5.67
CA HIS A 74 -12.52 -0.28 6.57
C HIS A 74 -13.20 -1.46 7.26
N LEU A 75 -12.76 -2.66 6.90
CA LEU A 75 -13.05 -3.87 7.65
C LEU A 75 -12.71 -3.63 9.12
N ARG A 76 -13.71 -3.68 10.02
CA ARG A 76 -13.43 -3.84 11.44
C ARG A 76 -12.68 -5.18 11.59
N GLN A 77 -11.57 -5.19 12.33
CA GLN A 77 -10.92 -6.43 12.73
C GLN A 77 -11.62 -6.97 13.99
N TYR A 78 -11.80 -8.29 14.05
CA TYR A 78 -12.60 -8.97 15.08
C TYR A 78 -12.03 -8.87 16.51
N SER A 79 -10.76 -8.50 16.68
CA SER A 79 -10.15 -8.26 17.99
C SER A 79 -10.83 -7.12 18.78
N ASP A 80 -11.61 -6.28 18.10
CA ASP A 80 -12.28 -5.14 18.70
C ASP A 80 -13.70 -5.49 19.24
N TRP A 81 -14.17 -6.75 19.09
CA TRP A 81 -15.53 -7.17 19.47
C TRP A 81 -15.55 -8.02 20.76
N ASN A 82 -15.91 -7.40 21.89
CA ASN A 82 -15.98 -8.04 23.21
C ASN A 82 -17.41 -8.50 23.63
N GLY A 83 -18.20 -9.08 22.73
CA GLY A 83 -19.28 -9.95 23.26
C GLY A 83 -20.32 -10.52 22.32
N CYS A 84 -20.59 -11.81 22.54
CA CYS A 84 -21.89 -12.34 22.96
C CYS A 84 -21.65 -13.77 23.47
N GLY A 85 -21.26 -13.92 24.74
CA GLY A 85 -21.19 -15.23 25.41
C GLY A 85 -20.12 -16.20 24.88
N GLN A 86 -20.38 -17.50 25.03
CA GLN A 86 -19.49 -18.64 24.73
C GLN A 86 -19.35 -18.95 23.22
N LEU A 87 -19.61 -18.00 22.32
CA LEU A 87 -19.43 -18.23 20.89
C LEU A 87 -17.92 -18.24 20.56
N HIS A 88 -17.44 -19.39 20.09
CA HIS A 88 -16.03 -19.60 19.80
C HIS A 88 -15.68 -19.11 18.39
N PHE A 89 -14.54 -18.43 18.25
CA PHE A 89 -13.95 -18.08 16.96
C PHE A 89 -12.89 -19.11 16.61
N LEU A 90 -12.95 -19.67 15.40
CA LEU A 90 -11.94 -20.62 14.91
C LEU A 90 -10.98 -19.88 13.96
N PRO A 91 -9.70 -19.67 14.33
CA PRO A 91 -8.71 -19.13 13.41
C PRO A 91 -8.41 -20.10 12.24
N ARG A 92 -7.74 -19.60 11.20
CA ARG A 92 -7.37 -20.26 9.93
C ARG A 92 -6.93 -21.73 10.00
N GLY A 93 -6.35 -22.18 11.11
CA GLY A 93 -5.88 -23.56 11.33
C GLY A 93 -6.76 -24.43 12.24
N ALA A 94 -7.81 -23.87 12.84
CA ALA A 94 -8.64 -24.52 13.86
C ALA A 94 -9.96 -25.11 13.34
N CYS A 95 -10.27 -24.96 12.04
CA CYS A 95 -11.36 -25.72 11.40
C CYS A 95 -11.06 -27.22 11.29
N ALA A 96 -9.94 -27.71 11.81
CA ALA A 96 -9.65 -29.14 11.89
C ALA A 96 -10.57 -29.82 12.93
N ALA A 97 -11.54 -30.58 12.43
CA ALA A 97 -12.24 -31.73 13.02
C ALA A 97 -12.97 -31.64 14.39
N GLU A 98 -12.83 -30.59 15.20
CA GLU A 98 -13.29 -30.65 16.62
C GLU A 98 -14.24 -29.53 17.06
N ALA A 99 -14.85 -28.80 16.14
CA ALA A 99 -15.88 -27.83 16.51
C ALA A 99 -17.13 -28.55 17.02
N SER A 100 -17.30 -28.65 18.34
CA SER A 100 -18.49 -29.24 18.99
C SER A 100 -19.56 -28.20 19.35
N SER A 101 -19.30 -26.93 19.06
CA SER A 101 -20.14 -25.78 19.39
C SER A 101 -20.32 -24.87 18.19
N ASP A 102 -21.42 -24.12 18.18
CA ASP A 102 -21.72 -23.05 17.23
C ASP A 102 -20.58 -22.02 17.13
N PHE A 103 -20.24 -21.60 15.91
CA PHE A 103 -19.14 -20.68 15.66
C PHE A 103 -19.38 -19.73 14.49
N LEU A 104 -18.63 -18.62 14.47
CA LEU A 104 -18.57 -17.72 13.32
C LEU A 104 -17.38 -18.09 12.44
N LEU A 105 -17.65 -18.39 11.17
CA LEU A 105 -16.61 -18.62 10.18
C LEU A 105 -16.30 -17.33 9.44
N HIS A 106 -15.05 -16.88 9.52
CA HIS A 106 -14.55 -15.74 8.75
C HIS A 106 -13.55 -16.22 7.69
N ILE A 107 -13.80 -15.84 6.44
CA ILE A 107 -12.95 -16.19 5.29
C ILE A 107 -12.43 -14.89 4.68
N GLU A 108 -11.11 -14.70 4.69
CA GLU A 108 -10.45 -13.56 4.04
C GLU A 108 -9.96 -13.96 2.65
N LEU A 109 -10.57 -13.37 1.61
CA LEU A 109 -10.09 -13.47 0.25
C LEU A 109 -9.29 -12.23 -0.18
N PRO A 110 -8.48 -12.32 -1.24
CA PRO A 110 -7.68 -11.19 -1.73
C PRO A 110 -8.47 -9.91 -2.03
N GLU A 111 -9.76 -10.02 -2.39
CA GLU A 111 -10.60 -8.89 -2.80
C GLU A 111 -11.85 -8.66 -1.93
N SER A 112 -12.14 -9.57 -0.99
CA SER A 112 -13.30 -9.45 -0.10
C SER A 112 -13.11 -10.29 1.17
N SER A 113 -13.85 -9.99 2.22
CA SER A 113 -13.93 -10.88 3.38
C SER A 113 -15.38 -11.26 3.64
N TRP A 114 -15.54 -12.45 4.18
CA TRP A 114 -16.83 -13.11 4.33
C TRP A 114 -17.01 -13.56 5.76
N CYS A 115 -18.22 -13.40 6.28
CA CYS A 115 -18.59 -13.95 7.58
C CYS A 115 -19.86 -14.79 7.43
N MET A 116 -19.85 -15.96 8.06
CA MET A 116 -20.94 -16.93 8.04
C MET A 116 -21.16 -17.44 9.47
N GLY A 117 -22.42 -17.63 9.85
CA GLY A 117 -22.75 -18.33 11.10
C GLY A 117 -22.80 -19.83 10.81
N VAL A 118 -22.10 -20.64 11.60
CA VAL A 118 -22.11 -22.09 11.49
C VAL A 118 -22.68 -22.68 12.78
N LYS A 119 -23.86 -23.29 12.66
CA LYS A 119 -24.51 -24.03 13.74
C LYS A 119 -24.12 -25.49 13.63
N VAL A 120 -23.51 -26.04 14.69
CA VAL A 120 -23.06 -27.43 14.71
C VAL A 120 -24.19 -28.30 15.24
N LEU A 121 -24.60 -29.30 14.46
CA LEU A 121 -25.62 -30.28 14.81
C LEU A 121 -24.96 -31.63 15.13
N PRO A 122 -25.68 -32.57 15.77
CA PRO A 122 -25.20 -33.93 15.96
C PRO A 122 -24.81 -34.62 14.64
N ASN A 123 -23.93 -35.61 14.72
CA ASN A 123 -23.50 -36.47 13.59
C ASN A 123 -22.81 -35.71 12.44
N ASP A 124 -21.93 -34.76 12.76
CA ASP A 124 -21.16 -33.95 11.79
C ASP A 124 -22.00 -33.02 10.92
N ALA A 125 -23.32 -32.91 11.15
CA ALA A 125 -24.19 -32.02 10.39
C ALA A 125 -24.01 -30.56 10.81
N ILE A 126 -24.15 -29.63 9.87
CA ILE A 126 -24.07 -28.19 10.12
C ILE A 126 -25.17 -27.42 9.38
N LEU A 127 -25.57 -26.29 9.95
CA LEU A 127 -26.32 -25.24 9.24
C LEU A 127 -25.43 -24.01 9.07
N LEU A 128 -25.30 -23.54 7.84
CA LEU A 128 -24.49 -22.39 7.46
C LEU A 128 -25.40 -21.24 7.03
N MET A 129 -25.24 -20.07 7.65
CA MET A 129 -26.01 -18.86 7.32
C MET A 129 -25.14 -17.80 6.66
N ARG A 130 -25.60 -17.29 5.52
CA ARG A 130 -25.02 -16.15 4.81
C ARG A 130 -26.09 -15.37 4.06
N GLY A 131 -26.07 -14.05 4.20
CA GLY A 131 -26.92 -13.16 3.37
C GLY A 131 -28.41 -13.47 3.47
N GLY A 132 -28.88 -13.92 4.64
CA GLY A 132 -30.27 -14.32 4.85
C GLY A 132 -30.66 -15.71 4.32
N ARG A 133 -29.71 -16.47 3.75
CA ARG A 133 -29.91 -17.86 3.30
C ARG A 133 -29.26 -18.82 4.28
N VAL A 134 -29.89 -19.98 4.47
CA VAL A 134 -29.37 -21.07 5.30
C VAL A 134 -29.15 -22.30 4.44
N TYR A 135 -28.01 -22.94 4.64
CA TYR A 135 -27.56 -24.11 3.91
C TYR A 135 -27.26 -25.26 4.88
N GLU A 136 -27.59 -26.48 4.50
CA GLU A 136 -27.30 -27.73 5.21
C GLU A 136 -26.09 -28.40 4.59
N GLY A 137 -25.21 -28.92 5.43
CA GLY A 137 -24.12 -29.79 5.00
C GLY A 137 -23.47 -30.48 6.18
N SER A 138 -22.21 -30.85 6.01
CA SER A 138 -21.40 -31.45 7.07
C SER A 138 -20.16 -30.62 7.39
N MET A 139 -19.59 -30.80 8.58
CA MET A 139 -18.32 -30.16 8.95
C MET A 139 -17.19 -30.59 8.00
N SER A 140 -17.19 -31.87 7.59
CA SER A 140 -16.30 -32.36 6.53
C SER A 140 -16.45 -31.58 5.20
N THR A 141 -17.68 -31.26 4.79
CA THR A 141 -17.94 -30.51 3.54
C THR A 141 -17.41 -29.08 3.62
N ILE A 142 -17.64 -28.37 4.74
CA ILE A 142 -17.14 -27.00 4.91
C ILE A 142 -15.62 -26.94 5.02
N VAL A 143 -14.99 -27.94 5.65
CA VAL A 143 -13.54 -28.04 5.76
C VAL A 143 -12.91 -28.25 4.38
N ILE A 144 -13.39 -29.22 3.62
CA ILE A 144 -12.94 -29.47 2.24
C ILE A 144 -13.14 -28.21 1.39
N TYR A 145 -14.29 -27.54 1.53
CA TYR A 145 -14.61 -26.34 0.78
C TYR A 145 -13.65 -25.19 1.11
N VAL A 146 -13.45 -24.88 2.39
CA VAL A 146 -12.51 -23.85 2.84
C VAL A 146 -11.11 -24.17 2.33
N PHE A 147 -10.64 -25.42 2.44
CA PHE A 147 -9.34 -25.81 1.90
C PHE A 147 -9.26 -25.67 0.37
N SER A 148 -10.32 -26.00 -0.37
CA SER A 148 -10.35 -25.86 -1.84
C SER A 148 -10.30 -24.41 -2.33
N ILE A 149 -10.79 -23.46 -1.53
CA ILE A 149 -10.67 -22.03 -1.84
C ILE A 149 -9.20 -21.57 -1.76
N TYR A 150 -8.39 -22.20 -0.89
CA TYR A 150 -7.03 -21.76 -0.60
C TYR A 150 -5.93 -22.67 -1.18
N SER A 151 -6.28 -23.86 -1.69
CA SER A 151 -5.36 -24.75 -2.38
C SER A 151 -5.52 -24.52 -3.89
N PRO A 152 -4.63 -23.77 -4.56
CA PRO A 152 -4.59 -23.81 -6.01
C PRO A 152 -4.25 -25.24 -6.40
N ASP A 153 -5.19 -25.92 -7.05
CA ASP A 153 -4.98 -27.26 -7.56
C ASP A 153 -3.90 -27.21 -8.66
N GLU A 154 -2.68 -27.65 -8.35
CA GLU A 154 -1.59 -27.74 -9.34
C GLU A 154 -1.86 -28.83 -10.41
N ASN A 155 -2.92 -29.64 -10.28
CA ASN A 155 -3.19 -30.77 -11.18
C ASN A 155 -4.61 -30.84 -11.77
N ALA A 156 -5.49 -29.86 -11.54
CA ALA A 156 -6.74 -29.77 -12.28
C ALA A 156 -6.48 -29.29 -13.72
N LYS A 157 -6.08 -30.23 -14.59
CA LYS A 157 -6.26 -30.08 -16.04
C LYS A 157 -7.76 -29.98 -16.30
N ASN A 158 -8.24 -28.76 -16.52
CA ASN A 158 -9.54 -28.53 -17.10
C ASN A 158 -9.54 -29.12 -18.52
N GLU A 159 -10.11 -30.31 -18.68
CA GLU A 159 -10.53 -30.84 -19.98
C GLU A 159 -11.59 -29.87 -20.53
N GLY A 160 -11.15 -28.97 -21.41
CA GLY A 160 -11.99 -27.90 -21.98
C GLY A 160 -11.32 -26.54 -22.19
N GLU A 161 -9.99 -26.44 -22.12
CA GLU A 161 -9.30 -25.25 -22.62
C GLU A 161 -9.47 -25.12 -24.14
N VAL A 162 -10.45 -24.33 -24.55
CA VAL A 162 -10.42 -23.68 -25.86
C VAL A 162 -9.26 -22.70 -25.84
N GLU A 163 -8.41 -22.80 -26.85
CA GLU A 163 -7.13 -22.12 -27.10
C GLU A 163 -7.25 -20.58 -27.29
N VAL A 164 -8.04 -19.90 -26.45
CA VAL A 164 -8.26 -18.45 -26.48
C VAL A 164 -7.00 -17.69 -26.05
N GLY A 165 -6.14 -18.31 -25.24
CA GLY A 165 -4.93 -17.67 -24.71
C GLY A 165 -3.89 -17.34 -25.77
N THR A 166 -3.67 -18.23 -26.74
CA THR A 166 -2.66 -18.04 -27.78
C THR A 166 -3.10 -16.98 -28.79
N GLU A 167 -4.36 -17.02 -29.21
CA GLU A 167 -4.93 -16.04 -30.16
C GLU A 167 -5.05 -14.65 -29.52
N LEU A 168 -5.51 -14.56 -28.26
CA LEU A 168 -5.58 -13.28 -27.54
C LEU A 168 -4.18 -12.70 -27.26
N ARG A 169 -3.20 -13.54 -26.92
CA ARG A 169 -1.80 -13.13 -26.76
C ARG A 169 -1.24 -12.61 -28.08
N GLN A 170 -1.54 -13.26 -29.20
CA GLN A 170 -1.08 -12.85 -30.53
C GLN A 170 -1.72 -11.52 -30.96
N LEU A 171 -3.02 -11.32 -30.69
CA LEU A 171 -3.72 -10.06 -30.95
C LEU A 171 -3.19 -8.90 -30.09
N LEU A 172 -2.89 -9.15 -28.80
CA LEU A 172 -2.29 -8.15 -27.92
C LEU A 172 -0.86 -7.80 -28.34
N GLN A 173 -0.06 -8.79 -28.72
CA GLN A 173 1.29 -8.57 -29.23
C GLN A 173 1.28 -7.77 -30.54
N GLN A 174 0.33 -8.01 -31.43
CA GLN A 174 0.15 -7.24 -32.66
C GLN A 174 -0.25 -5.78 -32.36
N GLU A 175 -1.17 -5.54 -31.42
CA GLU A 175 -1.60 -4.19 -31.05
C GLU A 175 -0.48 -3.38 -30.37
N VAL A 176 0.30 -4.04 -29.50
CA VAL A 176 1.48 -3.44 -28.85
C VAL A 176 2.56 -3.11 -29.88
N ALA A 177 2.87 -4.03 -30.80
CA ALA A 177 3.84 -3.78 -31.88
C ALA A 177 3.39 -2.62 -32.78
N ALA A 178 2.11 -2.58 -33.18
CA ALA A 178 1.56 -1.48 -33.97
C ALA A 178 1.62 -0.14 -33.22
N SER A 179 1.41 -0.13 -31.91
CA SER A 179 1.51 1.07 -31.07
C SER A 179 2.96 1.56 -30.95
N ILE A 180 3.93 0.65 -30.79
CA ILE A 180 5.36 0.97 -30.76
C ILE A 180 5.83 1.55 -32.09
N ASP A 181 5.42 0.98 -33.22
CA ASP A 181 5.77 1.48 -34.55
C ASP A 181 5.12 2.84 -34.84
N ALA A 182 3.89 3.08 -34.36
CA ALA A 182 3.22 4.37 -34.46
C ALA A 182 3.92 5.48 -33.65
N VAL A 183 4.64 5.13 -32.57
CA VAL A 183 5.44 6.06 -31.77
C VAL A 183 6.81 6.30 -32.42
N LYS A 184 7.47 5.25 -32.94
CA LYS A 184 8.76 5.37 -33.67
C LYS A 184 8.65 6.19 -34.95
N GLY A 185 7.49 6.18 -35.62
CA GLY A 185 7.23 7.03 -36.78
C GLY A 185 7.03 8.53 -36.49
N LYS A 186 6.98 8.93 -35.20
CA LYS A 186 6.64 10.31 -34.78
C LYS A 186 7.75 11.03 -34.03
N THR A 187 8.92 10.44 -33.86
CA THR A 187 10.10 11.12 -33.29
C THR A 187 10.57 12.22 -34.23
N GLY A 188 10.14 13.46 -33.99
CA GLY A 188 10.57 14.66 -34.72
C GLY A 188 9.45 15.63 -35.15
N ALA A 189 8.17 15.29 -34.95
CA ALA A 189 7.07 16.21 -35.26
C ALA A 189 6.54 16.88 -33.97
N ASN A 190 6.40 18.22 -33.99
CA ASN A 190 5.68 18.97 -32.97
C ASN A 190 4.32 18.31 -32.70
N PHE A 191 4.07 17.90 -31.44
CA PHE A 191 2.83 17.26 -31.04
C PHE A 191 1.65 18.24 -31.22
N PRO A 192 0.68 17.96 -32.12
CA PRO A 192 -0.60 18.65 -32.07
C PRO A 192 -1.38 18.17 -30.84
N PRO A 193 -2.32 18.98 -30.31
CA PRO A 193 -3.08 18.67 -29.11
C PRO A 193 -3.76 17.30 -29.22
N THR A 194 -3.54 16.44 -28.23
CA THR A 194 -4.06 15.07 -28.17
C THR A 194 -5.59 15.09 -28.08
N THR A 195 -6.28 14.79 -29.18
CA THR A 195 -7.76 14.84 -29.22
C THR A 195 -8.47 13.62 -28.65
N THR A 196 -7.77 12.54 -28.28
CA THR A 196 -8.42 11.34 -27.71
C THR A 196 -7.43 10.39 -27.03
N VAL A 197 -7.66 10.07 -25.75
CA VAL A 197 -6.83 9.12 -24.95
C VAL A 197 -7.39 7.68 -24.99
N LYS A 198 -8.59 7.42 -25.53
CA LYS A 198 -9.11 6.05 -25.77
C LYS A 198 -9.97 5.93 -27.04
N GLY A 199 -9.97 4.72 -27.62
CA GLY A 199 -10.71 4.33 -28.83
C GLY A 199 -12.25 4.41 -28.69
N VAL A 200 -12.93 4.31 -29.84
CA VAL A 200 -14.37 4.53 -30.01
C VAL A 200 -15.18 3.40 -29.35
N MET A 201 -16.03 3.74 -28.36
CA MET A 201 -16.99 2.82 -27.73
C MET A 201 -18.13 2.38 -28.69
N PRO A 202 -18.73 1.18 -28.48
CA PRO A 202 -19.88 0.69 -29.26
C PRO A 202 -21.08 1.65 -29.17
N ARG A 203 -21.74 1.92 -30.30
CA ARG A 203 -22.56 3.14 -30.54
C ARG A 203 -24.08 2.99 -30.38
N ASP A 204 -24.59 1.90 -29.81
CA ASP A 204 -25.97 1.48 -30.14
C ASP A 204 -26.99 1.42 -28.99
N VAL A 205 -26.82 2.14 -27.87
CA VAL A 205 -27.79 2.04 -26.76
C VAL A 205 -28.60 3.32 -26.45
N ASN A 206 -28.23 4.52 -26.93
CA ASN A 206 -29.12 5.69 -26.75
C ASN A 206 -28.90 6.84 -27.75
N ALA A 207 -29.99 7.37 -28.32
CA ALA A 207 -29.94 8.47 -29.31
C ALA A 207 -29.64 9.85 -28.68
N ILE A 208 -29.96 10.02 -27.39
CA ILE A 208 -29.71 11.26 -26.62
C ILE A 208 -28.20 11.43 -26.38
N ASP A 209 -27.50 10.35 -26.02
CA ASP A 209 -26.06 10.33 -25.77
C ASP A 209 -25.22 10.75 -26.99
N LYS A 210 -25.80 10.75 -28.19
CA LYS A 210 -25.12 11.19 -29.42
C LYS A 210 -25.07 12.72 -29.55
N LYS A 211 -25.92 13.47 -28.85
CA LYS A 211 -26.11 14.93 -29.09
C LYS A 211 -25.69 15.83 -27.94
N ILE A 212 -25.51 15.32 -26.72
CA ILE A 212 -25.06 16.09 -25.55
C ILE A 212 -23.79 15.51 -24.95
N ARG A 213 -22.99 16.34 -24.28
CA ARG A 213 -21.78 15.96 -23.56
C ARG A 213 -21.77 16.64 -22.20
N CYS A 214 -21.26 15.93 -21.20
CA CYS A 214 -20.98 16.52 -19.90
C CYS A 214 -19.64 17.27 -19.99
N VAL A 215 -19.68 18.58 -19.70
CA VAL A 215 -18.52 19.46 -19.62
C VAL A 215 -18.35 19.90 -18.17
N TRP A 216 -17.14 19.80 -17.65
CA TRP A 216 -16.81 20.18 -16.29
C TRP A 216 -16.17 21.55 -16.23
N HIS A 217 -16.72 22.38 -15.35
CA HIS A 217 -16.28 23.72 -15.04
C HIS A 217 -15.87 23.81 -13.56
N ALA A 218 -15.34 24.96 -13.13
CA ALA A 218 -14.92 25.16 -11.75
C ALA A 218 -16.09 25.11 -10.74
N ASP A 219 -17.29 25.51 -11.17
CA ASP A 219 -18.54 25.56 -10.40
C ASP A 219 -19.36 24.27 -10.50
N GLY A 220 -19.13 23.44 -11.53
CA GLY A 220 -19.72 22.12 -11.62
C GLY A 220 -19.84 21.57 -13.04
N PRO A 221 -20.46 20.40 -13.21
CA PRO A 221 -20.74 19.84 -14.53
C PRO A 221 -21.95 20.51 -15.20
N GLU A 222 -21.91 20.63 -16.53
CA GLU A 222 -22.98 21.11 -17.40
C GLU A 222 -23.20 20.14 -18.59
N PHE A 223 -24.45 19.96 -19.04
CA PHE A 223 -24.73 19.26 -20.30
C PHE A 223 -24.75 20.22 -21.48
N VAL A 224 -23.73 20.13 -22.33
CA VAL A 224 -23.55 20.97 -23.50
C VAL A 224 -23.87 20.20 -24.78
N ARG A 225 -24.50 20.86 -25.77
CA ARG A 225 -24.71 20.26 -27.10
C ARG A 225 -23.37 19.91 -27.75
N LEU A 226 -23.26 18.73 -28.33
CA LEU A 226 -22.02 18.24 -28.96
C LEU A 226 -21.51 19.19 -30.07
N GLN A 227 -22.41 19.87 -30.79
CA GLN A 227 -22.02 20.88 -31.78
C GLN A 227 -21.29 22.07 -31.15
N ASN A 228 -21.67 22.47 -29.93
CA ASN A 228 -21.01 23.56 -29.21
C ASN A 228 -19.66 23.09 -28.68
N VAL A 229 -19.58 21.87 -28.13
CA VAL A 229 -18.31 21.26 -27.72
C VAL A 229 -17.33 21.18 -28.88
N ARG A 230 -17.79 20.80 -30.09
CA ARG A 230 -16.95 20.76 -31.31
C ARG A 230 -16.46 22.13 -31.77
N LYS A 231 -17.17 23.21 -31.42
CA LYS A 231 -16.79 24.60 -31.75
C LYS A 231 -15.95 25.25 -30.66
N ALA A 232 -15.95 24.70 -29.44
CA ALA A 232 -15.21 25.26 -28.32
C ALA A 232 -13.70 24.99 -28.46
N THR A 233 -12.87 26.01 -28.25
CA THR A 233 -11.41 25.95 -28.41
C THR A 233 -10.65 25.74 -27.09
N GLY A 234 -11.34 25.50 -25.98
CA GLY A 234 -10.76 25.41 -24.63
C GLY A 234 -11.18 24.19 -23.82
N LEU A 235 -11.72 23.15 -24.46
CA LEU A 235 -12.17 21.94 -23.78
C LEU A 235 -11.18 20.79 -24.00
N ARG A 236 -10.78 20.13 -22.92
CA ARG A 236 -10.04 18.87 -22.94
C ARG A 236 -11.00 17.71 -22.76
N ARG A 237 -10.69 16.56 -23.37
CA ARG A 237 -11.54 15.38 -23.34
C ARG A 237 -10.89 14.27 -22.52
N VAL A 238 -11.63 13.74 -21.54
CA VAL A 238 -11.24 12.58 -20.74
C VAL A 238 -12.33 11.52 -20.80
N GLY A 239 -12.06 10.45 -21.55
CA GLY A 239 -13.07 9.42 -21.84
C GLY A 239 -14.26 9.99 -22.63
N ASN A 240 -15.44 10.00 -22.02
CA ASN A 240 -16.67 10.57 -22.60
C ASN A 240 -17.04 11.95 -22.04
N MET A 241 -16.23 12.48 -21.12
CA MET A 241 -16.44 13.78 -20.48
C MET A 241 -15.44 14.80 -21.03
N TYR A 242 -15.81 16.07 -20.89
CA TYR A 242 -14.96 17.19 -21.24
C TYR A 242 -14.75 18.06 -20.01
N TYR A 243 -13.67 18.83 -19.96
CA TYR A 243 -13.46 19.81 -18.91
C TYR A 243 -12.74 21.03 -19.48
N ASP A 244 -12.91 22.19 -18.85
CA ASP A 244 -12.25 23.43 -19.23
C ASP A 244 -11.04 23.77 -18.34
N ARG A 245 -10.36 24.87 -18.67
CA ARG A 245 -9.22 25.33 -17.88
C ARG A 245 -9.58 25.68 -16.43
N GLY A 246 -10.77 26.24 -16.19
CA GLY A 246 -11.21 26.59 -14.85
C GLY A 246 -11.34 25.37 -13.94
N PHE A 247 -11.92 24.28 -14.46
CA PHE A 247 -11.96 23.00 -13.77
C PHE A 247 -10.57 22.45 -13.51
N ALA A 248 -9.66 22.50 -14.49
CA ALA A 248 -8.29 22.01 -14.34
C ALA A 248 -7.54 22.70 -13.19
N GLU A 249 -7.63 24.03 -13.12
CA GLU A 249 -7.01 24.84 -12.07
C GLU A 249 -7.62 24.53 -10.69
N ALA A 250 -8.95 24.46 -10.61
CA ALA A 250 -9.64 24.06 -9.38
C ALA A 250 -9.26 22.64 -8.93
N PHE A 251 -9.11 21.71 -9.88
CA PHE A 251 -8.75 20.32 -9.62
C PHE A 251 -7.33 20.23 -9.05
N LEU A 252 -6.35 20.88 -9.68
CA LEU A 252 -4.97 20.89 -9.21
C LEU A 252 -4.87 21.51 -7.81
N HIS A 253 -5.55 22.63 -7.57
CA HIS A 253 -5.61 23.26 -6.25
C HIS A 253 -6.20 22.32 -5.19
N ALA A 254 -7.33 21.68 -5.50
CA ALA A 254 -7.95 20.70 -4.61
C ALA A 254 -7.04 19.48 -4.36
N ALA A 255 -6.34 19.01 -5.39
CA ALA A 255 -5.40 17.90 -5.30
C ALA A 255 -4.20 18.24 -4.41
N SER A 256 -3.61 19.43 -4.56
CA SER A 256 -2.52 19.91 -3.70
C SER A 256 -2.95 20.01 -2.23
N LEU A 257 -4.10 20.64 -1.94
CA LEU A 257 -4.64 20.75 -0.57
C LEU A 257 -5.01 19.39 0.03
N SER A 258 -5.37 18.43 -0.81
CA SER A 258 -5.76 17.09 -0.40
C SER A 258 -4.62 16.08 -0.37
N HIS A 259 -3.38 16.52 -0.63
CA HIS A 259 -2.21 15.64 -0.78
C HIS A 259 -2.46 14.50 -1.78
N GLY A 260 -3.07 14.81 -2.92
CA GLY A 260 -3.37 13.85 -3.99
C GLY A 260 -4.53 12.89 -3.70
N SER A 261 -5.24 13.02 -2.56
CA SER A 261 -6.38 12.16 -2.25
C SER A 261 -7.59 12.45 -3.14
N LEU A 262 -7.80 11.64 -4.18
CA LEU A 262 -8.90 11.80 -5.14
C LEU A 262 -10.30 11.79 -4.50
N HIS A 263 -10.47 11.06 -3.39
CA HIS A 263 -11.71 11.10 -2.61
C HIS A 263 -11.98 12.49 -1.99
N LYS A 264 -10.94 13.13 -1.46
CA LYS A 264 -11.05 14.50 -0.91
C LYS A 264 -11.25 15.52 -2.03
N VAL A 265 -10.59 15.33 -3.17
CA VAL A 265 -10.83 16.15 -4.37
C VAL A 265 -12.28 16.05 -4.84
N GLN A 266 -12.82 14.83 -4.94
CA GLN A 266 -14.24 14.63 -5.25
C GLN A 266 -15.14 15.33 -4.22
N THR A 267 -14.85 15.18 -2.93
CA THR A 267 -15.63 15.82 -1.85
C THR A 267 -15.59 17.34 -1.98
N HIS A 268 -14.46 17.92 -2.38
CA HIS A 268 -14.33 19.34 -2.67
C HIS A 268 -15.30 19.77 -3.78
N PHE A 269 -15.26 19.11 -4.94
CA PHE A 269 -16.16 19.44 -6.06
C PHE A 269 -17.63 19.22 -5.73
N LEU A 270 -17.98 18.17 -4.97
CA LEU A 270 -19.35 17.93 -4.53
C LEU A 270 -19.87 19.08 -3.66
N ARG A 271 -19.05 19.57 -2.73
CA ARG A 271 -19.41 20.70 -1.86
C ARG A 271 -19.54 22.00 -2.65
N THR A 272 -18.61 22.27 -3.57
CA THR A 272 -18.67 23.47 -4.42
C THR A 272 -19.94 23.47 -5.25
N CYS A 273 -20.24 22.37 -5.94
CA CYS A 273 -21.44 22.24 -6.76
C CYS A 273 -22.73 22.38 -5.94
N LEU A 274 -22.81 21.78 -4.74
CA LEU A 274 -23.98 21.92 -3.86
C LEU A 274 -24.15 23.35 -3.34
N ARG A 275 -23.05 24.03 -2.98
CA ARG A 275 -23.07 25.42 -2.48
C ARG A 275 -23.61 26.38 -3.55
N ASP A 276 -23.25 26.14 -4.80
CA ASP A 276 -23.57 27.03 -5.90
C ASP A 276 -24.93 26.66 -6.56
N ASN A 277 -25.78 25.88 -5.86
CA ASN A 277 -27.06 25.35 -6.32
C ASN A 277 -26.98 24.58 -7.66
N GLY A 278 -25.86 23.88 -7.86
CA GLY A 278 -25.59 23.09 -9.06
C GLY A 278 -26.62 21.97 -9.24
N GLN A 279 -27.35 22.01 -10.34
CA GLN A 279 -28.43 21.06 -10.65
C GLN A 279 -27.93 19.63 -10.93
N LEU A 280 -26.63 19.46 -11.14
CA LEU A 280 -26.00 18.21 -11.54
C LEU A 280 -25.02 17.67 -10.48
N ALA A 281 -25.17 18.08 -9.21
CA ALA A 281 -24.36 17.55 -8.11
C ALA A 281 -24.44 16.01 -7.98
N SER A 282 -25.60 15.43 -8.28
CA SER A 282 -25.82 13.97 -8.31
C SER A 282 -25.04 13.24 -9.42
N MET A 283 -24.55 13.97 -10.43
CA MET A 283 -23.76 13.42 -11.54
C MET A 283 -22.27 13.36 -11.24
N ILE A 284 -21.82 13.86 -10.08
CA ILE A 284 -20.41 13.87 -9.71
C ILE A 284 -19.92 12.43 -9.47
N PRO A 285 -18.95 11.92 -10.25
CA PRO A 285 -18.44 10.57 -10.11
C PRO A 285 -17.89 10.32 -8.71
N ARG A 286 -18.14 9.14 -8.16
CA ARG A 286 -17.55 8.75 -6.87
C ARG A 286 -16.01 8.76 -6.93
N GLY A 287 -15.34 8.96 -5.80
CA GLY A 287 -13.90 9.20 -5.73
C GLY A 287 -13.02 8.03 -6.18
N ASN A 288 -13.58 6.82 -6.28
CA ASN A 288 -12.94 5.63 -6.84
C ASN A 288 -13.22 5.44 -8.35
N ASN A 289 -13.88 6.41 -9.01
CA ASN A 289 -14.17 6.33 -10.43
C ASN A 289 -12.91 6.64 -11.25
N GLY A 290 -12.70 5.87 -12.32
CA GLY A 290 -11.61 6.10 -13.27
C GLY A 290 -11.59 7.50 -13.88
N PHE A 291 -12.70 8.25 -13.86
CA PHE A 291 -12.73 9.66 -14.26
C PHE A 291 -11.68 10.51 -13.55
N TRP A 292 -11.65 10.51 -12.22
CA TRP A 292 -10.73 11.37 -11.45
C TRP A 292 -9.27 10.99 -11.69
N VAL A 293 -9.00 9.69 -11.84
CA VAL A 293 -7.68 9.17 -12.19
C VAL A 293 -7.27 9.66 -13.58
N ASN A 294 -8.15 9.54 -14.57
CA ASN A 294 -7.83 9.97 -15.93
C ASN A 294 -7.66 11.50 -16.04
N VAL A 295 -8.40 12.29 -15.25
CA VAL A 295 -8.19 13.75 -15.18
C VAL A 295 -6.83 14.04 -14.56
N MET A 296 -6.49 13.38 -13.46
CA MET A 296 -5.17 13.52 -12.84
C MET A 296 -4.06 13.16 -13.84
N GLU A 297 -4.17 12.03 -14.53
CA GLU A 297 -3.20 11.60 -15.54
C GLU A 297 -3.06 12.62 -16.69
N ASP A 298 -4.18 13.11 -17.24
CA ASP A 298 -4.17 14.09 -18.33
C ASP A 298 -3.56 15.44 -17.93
N LEU A 299 -3.74 15.85 -16.67
CA LEU A 299 -3.13 17.08 -16.13
C LEU A 299 -1.65 16.88 -15.81
N MET A 300 -1.30 15.78 -15.13
CA MET A 300 0.08 15.47 -14.73
C MET A 300 1.02 15.22 -15.91
N THR A 301 0.48 14.87 -17.08
CA THR A 301 1.22 14.74 -18.35
C THR A 301 1.15 16.01 -19.22
N SER A 302 0.67 17.12 -18.67
CA SER A 302 0.58 18.37 -19.43
C SER A 302 1.94 19.09 -19.50
N PRO A 303 2.29 19.71 -20.64
CA PRO A 303 3.55 20.44 -20.78
C PRO A 303 3.75 21.56 -19.75
N LEU A 304 2.65 22.12 -19.23
CA LEU A 304 2.68 23.13 -18.18
C LEU A 304 3.18 22.55 -16.86
N LEU A 305 2.68 21.38 -16.45
CA LEU A 305 3.15 20.73 -15.22
C LEU A 305 4.54 20.12 -15.40
N ASP A 306 4.90 19.65 -16.60
CA ASP A 306 6.27 19.21 -16.89
C ASP A 306 7.24 20.38 -16.72
N SER A 307 6.93 21.54 -17.33
CA SER A 307 7.75 22.75 -17.20
C SER A 307 7.82 23.25 -15.75
N TYR A 308 6.70 23.19 -15.02
CA TYR A 308 6.67 23.57 -13.62
C TYR A 308 7.49 22.61 -12.74
N THR A 309 7.41 21.31 -13.00
CA THR A 309 8.21 20.29 -12.29
C THR A 309 9.70 20.49 -12.56
N ALA A 310 10.09 20.72 -13.82
CA ALA A 310 11.47 21.03 -14.17
C ALA A 310 11.96 22.30 -13.45
N HIS A 311 11.13 23.34 -13.37
CA HIS A 311 11.46 24.55 -12.63
C HIS A 311 11.63 24.31 -11.13
N LEU A 312 10.76 23.50 -10.50
CA LEU A 312 10.89 23.14 -9.09
C LEU A 312 12.16 22.31 -8.81
N LEU A 313 12.48 21.36 -9.69
CA LEU A 313 13.72 20.58 -9.58
C LEU A 313 14.97 21.45 -9.75
N GLU A 314 14.89 22.49 -10.57
CA GLU A 314 15.94 23.50 -10.72
C GLU A 314 16.11 24.32 -9.43
N GLN A 315 15.00 24.80 -8.85
CA GLN A 315 15.03 25.47 -7.54
C GLN A 315 15.61 24.55 -6.45
N CYS A 316 15.28 23.27 -6.44
CA CYS A 316 15.87 22.28 -5.54
C CYS A 316 17.39 22.20 -5.71
N ARG A 317 17.89 22.19 -6.97
CA ARG A 317 19.33 22.15 -7.26
C ARG A 317 20.02 23.38 -6.69
N ASP A 318 19.51 24.56 -7.04
CA ASP A 318 20.06 25.84 -6.58
C ASP A 318 20.05 25.94 -5.04
N ALA A 319 19.02 25.39 -4.40
CA ALA A 319 18.83 25.41 -2.96
C ALA A 319 19.69 24.42 -2.16
N LYS A 320 20.51 23.55 -2.78
CA LYS A 320 21.26 22.55 -1.99
C LYS A 320 20.75 21.12 -2.01
N GLU A 321 19.56 20.91 -2.58
CA GLU A 321 18.63 19.89 -2.07
C GLU A 321 19.13 18.47 -2.31
N PHE A 322 19.88 18.25 -3.38
CA PHE A 322 20.44 16.95 -3.74
C PHE A 322 21.67 16.55 -2.92
N ARG A 323 22.22 17.42 -2.06
CA ARG A 323 23.40 17.09 -1.22
C ARG A 323 23.20 15.87 -0.32
N TYR A 324 21.94 15.62 0.04
CA TYR A 324 21.50 14.48 0.83
C TYR A 324 20.32 13.85 0.14
N LEU A 325 20.41 12.56 -0.18
CA LEU A 325 19.26 11.79 -0.69
C LEU A 325 18.81 10.77 0.35
N SER A 326 17.51 10.54 0.44
CA SER A 326 16.91 9.38 1.11
C SER A 326 16.18 8.57 0.05
N ILE A 327 16.57 7.31 -0.12
CA ILE A 327 15.98 6.40 -1.10
C ILE A 327 15.20 5.28 -0.40
N ASP A 328 14.04 4.96 -0.94
CA ASP A 328 13.18 3.84 -0.48
C ASP A 328 12.44 3.25 -1.69
N ALA A 329 12.22 1.93 -1.71
CA ALA A 329 11.53 1.26 -2.81
C ALA A 329 10.29 0.51 -2.33
N THR A 330 9.14 1.18 -2.36
CA THR A 330 7.87 0.63 -1.88
C THR A 330 7.25 -0.34 -2.89
N PHE A 331 6.95 -1.57 -2.47
CA PHE A 331 6.43 -2.65 -3.31
C PHE A 331 4.91 -2.61 -3.56
N LYS A 332 4.11 -2.32 -2.53
CA LYS A 332 2.65 -2.60 -2.54
C LYS A 332 1.87 -1.84 -3.63
N ILE A 333 2.35 -0.69 -4.06
CA ILE A 333 1.64 0.18 -5.02
C ILE A 333 1.61 -0.47 -6.41
N ASN A 334 2.63 -1.25 -6.76
CA ASN A 334 2.82 -1.75 -8.12
C ASN A 334 2.37 -3.20 -8.34
N LEU A 335 1.82 -3.84 -7.31
CA LEU A 335 1.25 -5.19 -7.39
C LEU A 335 0.06 -5.29 -8.37
N LYS A 336 -0.56 -4.16 -8.71
CA LYS A 336 -1.79 -4.09 -9.51
C LYS A 336 -1.55 -3.62 -10.95
N ILE A 337 -0.30 -3.57 -11.39
CA ILE A 337 0.01 -3.19 -12.77
C ILE A 337 -0.49 -4.29 -13.71
N VAL A 338 -1.47 -3.94 -14.54
CA VAL A 338 -2.08 -4.87 -15.50
C VAL A 338 -1.05 -5.27 -16.56
N GLY A 339 -0.95 -6.57 -16.83
CA GLY A 339 0.00 -7.13 -17.80
C GLY A 339 1.35 -7.54 -17.21
N GLN A 340 1.65 -7.13 -15.97
CA GLN A 340 2.81 -7.59 -15.20
C GLN A 340 2.46 -8.87 -14.43
N ALA A 341 3.35 -9.86 -14.42
CA ALA A 341 3.18 -11.02 -13.53
C ALA A 341 3.36 -10.63 -12.06
N SER A 342 2.93 -11.47 -11.11
CA SER A 342 3.28 -11.26 -9.71
C SER A 342 4.79 -11.45 -9.50
N PHE A 343 5.40 -10.62 -8.65
CA PHE A 343 6.80 -10.74 -8.26
C PHE A 343 7.13 -12.14 -7.68
N HIS A 344 6.17 -12.75 -6.98
CA HIS A 344 6.31 -14.08 -6.37
C HIS A 344 6.09 -15.25 -7.35
N SER A 345 5.73 -14.97 -8.61
CA SER A 345 5.52 -16.01 -9.61
C SER A 345 6.84 -16.68 -10.02
N SER A 346 6.76 -17.85 -10.67
CA SER A 346 7.95 -18.49 -11.26
C SER A 346 8.59 -17.62 -12.34
N ALA A 347 9.88 -17.81 -12.60
CA ALA A 347 10.59 -17.10 -13.68
C ALA A 347 9.87 -17.29 -15.03
N ALA A 348 9.42 -18.52 -15.34
CA ALA A 348 8.65 -18.80 -16.55
C ALA A 348 7.35 -17.98 -16.65
N THR A 349 6.65 -17.78 -15.53
CA THR A 349 5.44 -16.94 -15.49
C THR A 349 5.77 -15.46 -15.74
N ARG A 350 6.86 -14.97 -15.13
CA ARG A 350 7.31 -13.58 -15.32
C ARG A 350 7.78 -13.33 -16.75
N SER A 351 8.53 -14.25 -17.35
CA SER A 351 8.95 -14.16 -18.76
C SER A 351 7.78 -14.29 -19.75
N GLY A 352 6.69 -14.96 -19.35
CA GLY A 352 5.48 -15.10 -20.15
C GLY A 352 4.47 -13.94 -20.00
N ALA A 353 4.76 -12.94 -19.18
CA ALA A 353 3.88 -11.79 -18.96
C ALA A 353 3.83 -10.86 -20.19
N ILE A 354 2.80 -10.00 -20.26
CA ILE A 354 2.68 -9.01 -21.34
C ILE A 354 3.75 -7.93 -21.18
N ILE A 355 3.99 -7.50 -19.94
CA ILE A 355 5.09 -6.62 -19.58
C ILE A 355 6.30 -7.52 -19.29
N PRO A 356 7.38 -7.42 -20.09
CA PRO A 356 8.60 -8.19 -19.86
C PRO A 356 9.23 -7.91 -18.49
N GLU A 357 10.04 -8.84 -17.99
CA GLU A 357 10.67 -8.70 -16.66
C GLU A 357 11.67 -7.53 -16.59
N GLU A 358 12.26 -7.15 -17.72
CA GLU A 358 13.11 -5.98 -17.87
C GLU A 358 12.37 -4.65 -17.66
N ASP A 359 11.10 -4.59 -18.07
CA ASP A 359 10.25 -3.39 -17.99
C ASP A 359 9.31 -3.43 -16.78
N ALA A 360 9.33 -4.52 -16.01
CA ALA A 360 8.49 -4.68 -14.83
C ALA A 360 8.86 -3.66 -13.76
N ALA A 361 7.84 -3.02 -13.19
CA ALA A 361 7.97 -1.99 -12.17
C ALA A 361 7.48 -2.50 -10.81
N TYR A 362 8.01 -3.63 -10.30
CA TYR A 362 7.53 -4.24 -9.05
C TYR A 362 7.56 -3.31 -7.81
N ARG A 363 8.38 -2.26 -7.82
CA ARG A 363 8.55 -1.31 -6.71
C ARG A 363 8.55 0.12 -7.23
N THR A 364 8.10 1.06 -6.39
CA THR A 364 8.23 2.50 -6.64
C THR A 364 9.43 3.00 -5.87
N LEU A 365 10.54 3.27 -6.57
CA LEU A 365 11.69 3.95 -6.00
C LEU A 365 11.33 5.42 -5.80
N THR A 366 11.43 5.88 -4.56
CA THR A 366 11.27 7.29 -4.19
C THR A 366 12.62 7.82 -3.74
N CYS A 367 13.03 8.94 -4.32
CA CYS A 367 14.23 9.67 -3.95
C CYS A 367 13.82 11.02 -3.35
N ARG A 368 14.20 11.27 -2.10
CA ARG A 368 13.90 12.53 -1.39
C ARG A 368 15.16 13.31 -1.08
N GLY A 369 15.07 14.63 -1.14
CA GLY A 369 16.15 15.54 -0.79
C GLY A 369 16.28 15.82 0.71
N ARG A 370 17.19 16.73 1.04
CA ARG A 370 17.51 17.15 2.42
C ARG A 370 16.30 17.61 3.25
N THR A 371 15.35 18.32 2.65
CA THR A 371 14.13 18.82 3.30
C THR A 371 12.97 17.81 3.23
N GLY A 372 13.16 16.68 2.54
CA GLY A 372 12.13 15.69 2.27
C GLY A 372 11.36 15.93 0.97
N ALA A 373 11.74 16.92 0.16
CA ALA A 373 11.19 17.12 -1.17
C ALA A 373 11.39 15.87 -2.04
N THR A 374 10.36 15.43 -2.75
CA THR A 374 10.48 14.30 -3.71
C THR A 374 11.21 14.80 -4.95
N LEU A 375 12.42 14.27 -5.18
CA LEU A 375 13.29 14.65 -6.29
C LEU A 375 13.17 13.69 -7.48
N ALA A 376 12.86 12.43 -7.22
CA ALA A 376 12.52 11.46 -8.24
C ALA A 376 11.53 10.42 -7.68
N MET A 377 10.66 9.90 -8.54
CA MET A 377 9.75 8.81 -8.20
C MET A 377 9.50 7.96 -9.44
N CYS A 378 10.05 6.75 -9.48
CA CYS A 378 10.00 5.91 -10.67
C CYS A 378 9.79 4.42 -10.34
N GLY A 379 9.29 3.68 -11.33
CA GLY A 379 9.11 2.24 -11.23
C GLY A 379 10.44 1.49 -11.38
N VAL A 380 10.71 0.54 -10.50
CA VAL A 380 11.89 -0.33 -10.58
C VAL A 380 11.52 -1.79 -10.33
N ARG A 381 12.21 -2.72 -11.01
CA ARG A 381 12.00 -4.16 -10.81
C ARG A 381 12.55 -4.70 -9.50
N SER A 382 13.58 -4.07 -8.93
CA SER A 382 14.25 -4.56 -7.72
C SER A 382 15.09 -3.48 -7.05
N GLU A 383 15.43 -3.69 -5.78
CA GLU A 383 16.35 -2.84 -5.00
C GLU A 383 17.83 -3.17 -5.21
N LYS A 384 18.17 -3.99 -6.22
CA LYS A 384 19.56 -4.26 -6.55
C LYS A 384 20.28 -2.95 -6.86
N ALA A 385 21.51 -2.79 -6.37
CA ALA A 385 22.31 -1.58 -6.49
C ALA A 385 22.33 -1.01 -7.91
N ARG A 386 22.61 -1.85 -8.91
CA ARG A 386 22.65 -1.45 -10.33
C ARG A 386 21.30 -0.99 -10.88
N VAL A 387 20.20 -1.59 -10.43
CA VAL A 387 18.85 -1.19 -10.86
C VAL A 387 18.51 0.19 -10.31
N ILE A 388 18.82 0.44 -9.04
CA ILE A 388 18.64 1.76 -8.41
C ILE A 388 19.52 2.80 -9.10
N ALA A 389 20.80 2.48 -9.37
CA ALA A 389 21.71 3.39 -10.04
C ALA A 389 21.21 3.79 -11.43
N ASN A 390 20.84 2.82 -12.28
CA ASN A 390 20.32 3.12 -13.62
C ASN A 390 19.05 3.98 -13.56
N ALA A 391 18.16 3.71 -12.59
CA ALA A 391 16.95 4.49 -12.40
C ALA A 391 17.28 5.94 -12.02
N LEU A 392 18.16 6.15 -11.03
CA LEU A 392 18.57 7.50 -10.61
C LEU A 392 19.37 8.24 -11.68
N GLU A 393 20.17 7.55 -12.49
CA GLU A 393 20.87 8.15 -13.63
C GLU A 393 19.91 8.63 -14.73
N THR A 394 18.80 7.92 -14.91
CA THR A 394 17.75 8.31 -15.87
C THR A 394 16.93 9.49 -15.36
N GLU A 395 16.60 9.49 -14.07
CA GLU A 395 15.74 10.50 -13.46
C GLU A 395 16.46 11.81 -13.11
N LEU A 396 17.78 11.75 -12.85
CA LEU A 396 18.57 12.90 -12.38
C LEU A 396 19.55 13.39 -13.44
N THR A 397 19.51 14.70 -13.70
CA THR A 397 20.48 15.36 -14.58
C THR A 397 21.90 15.26 -14.02
N GLU A 398 22.92 15.33 -14.88
CA GLU A 398 24.31 15.30 -14.45
C GLU A 398 24.63 16.37 -13.38
N ALA A 399 24.13 17.60 -13.57
CA ALA A 399 24.33 18.69 -12.61
C ALA A 399 23.73 18.38 -11.21
N GLN A 400 22.57 17.72 -11.17
CA GLN A 400 21.97 17.26 -9.92
C GLN A 400 22.79 16.13 -9.29
N ARG A 401 23.26 15.17 -10.09
CA ARG A 401 24.10 14.06 -9.62
C ARG A 401 25.44 14.52 -9.03
N GLN A 402 26.07 15.54 -9.60
CA GLN A 402 27.30 16.13 -9.09
C GLN A 402 27.14 16.76 -7.69
N GLN A 403 25.92 17.13 -7.29
CA GLN A 403 25.65 17.72 -5.98
C GLN A 403 25.53 16.68 -4.86
N VAL A 404 25.31 15.40 -5.18
CA VAL A 404 25.03 14.34 -4.21
C VAL A 404 26.28 13.97 -3.42
N LEU A 405 26.24 14.17 -2.10
CA LEU A 405 27.35 13.87 -1.18
C LEU A 405 27.08 12.65 -0.30
N HIS A 406 25.81 12.40 0.01
CA HIS A 406 25.39 11.37 0.95
C HIS A 406 24.01 10.82 0.59
N ILE A 407 23.83 9.52 0.78
CA ILE A 407 22.55 8.83 0.52
C ILE A 407 22.20 7.94 1.73
N ALA A 408 20.98 8.07 2.23
CA ALA A 408 20.40 7.16 3.22
C ALA A 408 19.52 6.11 2.52
N SER A 409 19.71 4.84 2.88
CA SER A 409 19.01 3.67 2.35
C SER A 409 18.61 2.74 3.50
N ASP A 410 17.57 1.93 3.36
CA ASP A 410 17.20 0.89 4.32
C ASP A 410 18.11 -0.34 4.28
N ALA A 411 18.82 -0.53 3.15
CA ALA A 411 19.73 -1.66 2.92
C ALA A 411 21.08 -1.23 2.32
N PRO A 412 21.85 -0.33 2.99
CA PRO A 412 23.16 0.06 2.50
C PRO A 412 24.13 -1.13 2.50
N SER A 413 24.98 -1.18 1.49
CA SER A 413 26.03 -2.19 1.33
C SER A 413 27.24 -1.60 0.62
N GLN A 414 28.38 -2.29 0.70
CA GLN A 414 29.58 -1.92 -0.05
C GLN A 414 29.31 -1.90 -1.56
N GLU A 415 28.62 -2.92 -2.07
CA GLU A 415 28.23 -3.02 -3.49
C GLU A 415 27.37 -1.82 -3.90
N MET A 416 26.39 -1.44 -3.08
CA MET A 416 25.55 -0.28 -3.34
C MET A 416 26.35 1.02 -3.35
N LEU A 417 27.28 1.21 -2.40
CA LEU A 417 28.13 2.41 -2.37
C LEU A 417 28.97 2.52 -3.64
N GLN A 418 29.68 1.45 -4.00
CA GLN A 418 30.54 1.42 -5.19
C GLN A 418 29.74 1.67 -6.47
N THR A 419 28.58 1.03 -6.61
CA THR A 419 27.73 1.19 -7.79
C THR A 419 27.16 2.60 -7.91
N LEU A 420 26.75 3.22 -6.79
CA LEU A 420 26.22 4.58 -6.80
C LEU A 420 27.33 5.62 -7.02
N GLN A 421 28.56 5.35 -6.60
CA GLN A 421 29.72 6.21 -6.89
C GLN A 421 30.04 6.30 -8.39
N GLU A 422 29.67 5.29 -9.19
CA GLU A 422 29.82 5.34 -10.65
C GLU A 422 28.97 6.46 -11.28
N ILE A 423 27.79 6.75 -10.70
CA ILE A 423 26.84 7.74 -11.25
C ILE A 423 26.80 9.05 -10.47
N PHE A 424 27.30 9.08 -9.23
CA PHE A 424 27.35 10.26 -8.35
C PHE A 424 28.81 10.61 -8.05
N PRO A 425 29.45 11.49 -8.84
CA PRO A 425 30.89 11.76 -8.73
C PRO A 425 31.34 12.28 -7.36
N SER A 426 30.45 12.96 -6.64
CA SER A 426 30.73 13.58 -5.35
C SER A 426 30.29 12.74 -4.15
N LEU A 427 29.79 11.52 -4.38
CA LEU A 427 29.23 10.67 -3.33
C LEU A 427 30.32 10.17 -2.38
N ALA A 428 30.29 10.68 -1.14
CA ALA A 428 31.25 10.34 -0.10
C ALA A 428 30.81 9.17 0.78
N SER A 429 29.50 8.95 0.96
CA SER A 429 29.01 7.93 1.89
C SER A 429 27.56 7.49 1.68
N LEU A 430 27.27 6.27 2.13
CA LEU A 430 25.90 5.77 2.37
C LEU A 430 25.62 5.67 3.87
N ALA A 431 24.36 5.80 4.28
CA ALA A 431 23.92 5.48 5.64
C ALA A 431 22.73 4.53 5.66
N LEU A 432 22.55 3.85 6.80
CA LEU A 432 21.32 3.13 7.10
C LEU A 432 20.25 4.14 7.56
N ASP A 433 19.06 4.11 6.97
CA ASP A 433 17.95 4.94 7.43
C ASP A 433 17.49 4.48 8.83
N ALA A 434 17.88 5.26 9.84
CA ALA A 434 17.55 5.01 11.24
C ALA A 434 16.04 4.92 11.50
N MET A 435 15.21 5.59 10.70
CA MET A 435 13.76 5.59 10.90
C MET A 435 13.06 4.40 10.27
N HIS A 436 13.72 3.66 9.36
CA HIS A 436 13.11 2.51 8.70
C HIS A 436 12.68 1.44 9.70
N ILE A 437 13.50 1.11 10.70
CA ILE A 437 13.10 0.13 11.73
C ILE A 437 11.90 0.59 12.55
N VAL A 438 11.80 1.90 12.83
CA VAL A 438 10.66 2.47 13.56
C VAL A 438 9.37 2.30 12.75
N MET A 439 9.45 2.51 11.43
CA MET A 439 8.31 2.25 10.54
C MET A 439 7.93 0.77 10.53
N VAL A 440 8.90 -0.14 10.46
CA VAL A 440 8.63 -1.60 10.55
C VAL A 440 7.99 -1.95 11.90
N TYR A 441 8.44 -1.33 12.98
CA TYR A 441 7.86 -1.47 14.31
C TYR A 441 6.38 -1.05 14.33
N ASP A 442 6.09 0.17 13.89
CA ASP A 442 4.72 0.72 13.86
C ASP A 442 3.80 -0.12 12.96
N GLN A 443 4.31 -0.63 11.83
CA GLN A 443 3.54 -1.53 10.95
C GLN A 443 3.13 -2.82 11.64
N ASN A 444 4.00 -3.40 12.47
CA ASN A 444 3.69 -4.56 13.33
C ASN A 444 2.72 -4.23 14.47
N MET A 445 2.52 -2.94 14.74
CA MET A 445 1.53 -2.40 15.67
C MET A 445 0.27 -1.89 14.95
N ASN A 446 -0.06 -2.45 13.79
CA ASN A 446 -1.21 -2.03 12.97
C ASN A 446 -1.17 -0.53 12.60
N ASN A 447 0.03 -0.01 12.36
CA ASN A 447 0.31 1.41 12.11
C ASN A 447 -0.09 2.34 13.27
N ARG A 448 -0.16 1.82 14.50
CA ARG A 448 -0.35 2.61 15.72
C ARG A 448 1.00 2.84 16.40
N ARG A 449 1.27 4.08 16.80
CA ARG A 449 2.46 4.42 17.59
C ARG A 449 2.31 3.91 19.03
N SER A 450 2.90 2.75 19.30
CA SER A 450 2.96 2.16 20.65
C SER A 450 3.96 2.88 21.56
N ALA A 451 4.03 2.47 22.83
CA ALA A 451 5.04 3.00 23.75
C ALA A 451 6.45 2.57 23.31
N GLY A 452 6.62 1.28 22.96
CA GLY A 452 7.88 0.76 22.44
C GLY A 452 8.32 1.47 21.16
N GLY A 453 7.41 1.70 20.22
CA GLY A 453 7.72 2.41 18.97
C GLY A 453 8.19 3.86 19.20
N LYS A 454 7.60 4.57 20.19
CA LYS A 454 8.03 5.93 20.56
C LYS A 454 9.44 5.96 21.14
N TRP A 455 9.77 5.04 22.05
CA TRP A 455 11.12 4.97 22.62
C TRP A 455 12.16 4.54 21.60
N LEU A 456 11.82 3.60 20.71
CA LEU A 456 12.71 3.24 19.60
C LEU A 456 12.96 4.44 18.68
N ALA A 457 11.94 5.25 18.41
CA ALA A 457 12.10 6.48 17.65
C ALA A 457 13.08 7.46 18.32
N VAL A 458 13.04 7.60 19.65
CA VAL A 458 14.01 8.42 20.40
C VAL A 458 15.43 7.88 20.21
N ILE A 459 15.63 6.57 20.43
CA ILE A 459 16.93 5.91 20.29
C ILE A 459 17.50 6.09 18.89
N MET A 460 16.69 5.81 17.85
CA MET A 460 17.14 5.87 16.46
C MET A 460 17.34 7.30 15.97
N ASN A 461 16.54 8.25 16.44
CA ASN A 461 16.66 9.65 16.03
C ASN A 461 17.96 10.32 16.53
N LYS A 462 18.59 9.78 17.58
CA LYS A 462 19.92 10.24 18.05
C LYS A 462 21.01 10.12 16.97
N PHE A 463 20.93 9.17 16.03
CA PHE A 463 21.86 9.13 14.88
C PHE A 463 21.74 10.34 13.94
N ARG A 464 20.57 11.00 13.95
CA ARG A 464 20.26 12.14 13.10
C ARG A 464 20.54 13.49 13.78
N ARG A 465 21.04 13.49 15.01
CA ARG A 465 21.36 14.70 15.78
C ARG A 465 22.76 15.22 15.47
N ARG A 466 22.93 16.52 15.65
CA ARG A 466 24.22 17.23 15.53
C ARG A 466 24.61 17.71 16.91
N HIS A 467 25.81 17.34 17.33
CA HIS A 467 26.45 17.87 18.52
C HIS A 467 26.93 19.31 18.24
N PRO A 468 26.74 20.26 19.17
CA PRO A 468 27.04 21.68 18.92
C PRO A 468 28.53 21.97 18.73
N THR A 469 29.41 21.24 19.43
CA THR A 469 30.85 21.57 19.48
C THR A 469 31.78 20.51 18.88
N ARG A 470 31.27 19.33 18.52
CA ARG A 470 32.10 18.24 17.99
C ARG A 470 32.11 18.29 16.47
N THR A 471 33.23 17.93 15.87
CA THR A 471 33.39 17.82 14.41
C THR A 471 33.33 16.36 13.98
N GLN A 472 33.23 16.10 12.66
CA GLN A 472 33.26 14.75 12.09
C GLN A 472 34.39 13.87 12.67
N ALA A 473 35.55 14.46 12.96
CA ALA A 473 36.71 13.75 13.50
C ALA A 473 36.41 12.97 14.79
N SER A 474 35.38 13.37 15.56
CA SER A 474 34.96 12.67 16.77
C SER A 474 34.34 11.29 16.51
N TRP A 475 33.87 11.02 15.28
CA TRP A 475 33.25 9.75 14.86
C TRP A 475 34.07 8.99 13.79
N GLY A 476 35.24 9.52 13.44
CA GLY A 476 36.13 8.93 12.44
C GLY A 476 35.67 9.08 10.98
N ALA A 477 36.34 8.36 10.09
CA ALA A 477 36.04 8.34 8.67
C ALA A 477 34.70 7.65 8.35
N PHE A 478 34.13 7.93 7.17
CA PHE A 478 32.94 7.24 6.70
C PHE A 478 33.19 5.74 6.55
N TYR A 479 32.23 4.94 7.02
CA TYR A 479 32.23 3.51 6.84
C TYR A 479 31.83 3.15 5.41
N THR A 480 32.63 2.32 4.75
CA THR A 480 32.47 1.95 3.33
C THR A 480 31.95 0.51 3.14
N GLY A 481 31.57 -0.17 4.22
CA GLY A 481 31.14 -1.57 4.19
C GLY A 481 32.28 -2.58 4.35
N ALA A 482 33.52 -2.12 4.57
CA ALA A 482 34.64 -3.00 4.95
C ALA A 482 34.31 -3.80 6.21
N ARG A 483 34.91 -4.99 6.40
CA ARG A 483 34.69 -5.77 7.63
C ARG A 483 35.08 -4.92 8.85
N PRO A 484 34.17 -4.70 9.83
CA PRO A 484 34.52 -3.99 11.05
C PRO A 484 35.70 -4.67 11.75
N GLY A 485 36.51 -3.89 12.46
CA GLY A 485 37.55 -4.42 13.34
C GLY A 485 36.95 -5.27 14.46
N PRO A 486 37.80 -6.01 15.21
CA PRO A 486 37.32 -6.78 16.37
C PRO A 486 36.73 -5.84 17.41
N ASP A 487 35.59 -6.24 17.96
CA ASP A 487 34.91 -5.49 19.01
C ASP A 487 35.72 -5.44 20.31
N ALA A 488 35.61 -4.30 20.99
CA ALA A 488 36.02 -4.20 22.38
C ALA A 488 35.24 -5.21 23.23
N GLN A 489 35.86 -5.66 24.33
CA GLN A 489 35.31 -6.74 25.15
C GLN A 489 33.93 -6.40 25.73
N ASP A 490 33.75 -5.18 26.21
CA ASP A 490 32.50 -4.62 26.72
C ASP A 490 31.39 -4.59 25.65
N VAL A 491 31.70 -4.12 24.44
CA VAL A 491 30.78 -4.09 23.29
C VAL A 491 30.35 -5.51 22.92
N ARG A 492 31.29 -6.46 22.88
CA ARG A 492 30.97 -7.87 22.60
C ARG A 492 30.02 -8.44 23.65
N CYS A 493 30.32 -8.24 24.94
CA CYS A 493 29.43 -8.69 26.02
C CYS A 493 28.03 -8.06 25.92
N MET A 494 27.92 -6.78 25.55
CA MET A 494 26.62 -6.14 25.39
C MET A 494 25.80 -6.72 24.23
N ARG A 495 26.44 -7.08 23.11
CA ARG A 495 25.74 -7.75 22.00
C ARG A 495 25.30 -9.17 22.32
N GLU A 496 26.07 -9.89 23.13
CA GLU A 496 25.66 -11.19 23.64
C GLU A 496 24.40 -11.05 24.51
N ARG A 497 24.36 -10.04 25.39
CA ARG A 497 23.17 -9.71 26.18
C ARG A 497 21.96 -9.26 25.35
N LEU A 498 22.14 -8.68 24.17
CA LEU A 498 21.00 -8.38 23.28
C LEU A 498 20.31 -9.64 22.74
N GLN A 499 21.01 -10.76 22.64
CA GLN A 499 20.40 -12.03 22.20
C GLN A 499 19.50 -12.63 23.27
N ASP A 500 19.90 -12.50 24.54
CA ASP A 500 19.16 -12.94 25.71
C ASP A 500 19.05 -11.78 26.72
N PRO A 501 18.07 -10.88 26.53
CA PRO A 501 17.94 -9.65 27.30
C PRO A 501 17.69 -9.95 28.79
N ASP A 502 18.61 -9.48 29.65
CA ASP A 502 18.63 -9.77 31.08
C ASP A 502 18.44 -8.53 31.97
N MET A 503 18.15 -7.36 31.38
CA MET A 503 18.08 -6.11 32.12
C MET A 503 16.76 -6.02 32.92
N PRO A 504 16.80 -5.83 34.26
CA PRO A 504 15.59 -5.65 35.05
C PRO A 504 14.77 -4.43 34.61
N GLU A 505 13.43 -4.52 34.64
CA GLU A 505 12.54 -3.46 34.14
C GLU A 505 12.84 -2.07 34.73
N ASP A 506 13.03 -1.97 36.05
CA ASP A 506 13.37 -0.70 36.71
C ASP A 506 14.69 -0.12 36.21
N ALA A 507 15.67 -0.97 35.88
CA ALA A 507 16.94 -0.52 35.34
C ALA A 507 16.79 -0.07 33.88
N ALA A 508 16.04 -0.83 33.08
CA ALA A 508 15.74 -0.49 31.70
C ALA A 508 15.01 0.86 31.59
N MET A 509 14.00 1.09 32.43
CA MET A 509 13.29 2.37 32.44
C MET A 509 14.22 3.53 32.79
N ARG A 510 15.08 3.38 33.80
CA ARG A 510 16.06 4.43 34.15
C ARG A 510 16.99 4.78 32.99
N VAL A 511 17.46 3.79 32.23
CA VAL A 511 18.30 4.01 31.05
C VAL A 511 17.52 4.80 29.98
N LEU A 512 16.28 4.39 29.71
CA LEU A 512 15.43 5.06 28.72
C LEU A 512 15.12 6.51 29.14
N GLU A 513 14.70 6.74 30.38
CA GLU A 513 14.39 8.08 30.91
C GLU A 513 15.60 9.01 30.96
N ALA A 514 16.82 8.47 31.08
CA ALA A 514 18.06 9.25 31.05
C ALA A 514 18.48 9.67 29.63
N LEU A 515 17.81 9.20 28.57
CA LEU A 515 18.14 9.56 27.20
C LEU A 515 17.86 11.04 26.93
N ASP A 516 18.92 11.79 26.60
CA ASP A 516 18.78 13.09 25.97
C ASP A 516 18.50 12.91 24.46
N PRO A 517 17.31 13.28 23.94
CA PRO A 517 16.93 13.07 22.54
C PRO A 517 17.65 14.01 21.56
N ASP A 518 18.35 15.04 22.04
CA ASP A 518 19.00 16.07 21.22
C ASP A 518 20.52 15.88 21.12
N VAL A 519 21.09 14.99 21.93
CA VAL A 519 22.51 14.60 21.86
C VAL A 519 22.69 13.36 20.98
N PRO A 520 23.61 13.36 19.99
CA PRO A 520 23.88 12.16 19.20
C PRO A 520 24.54 11.05 20.01
N TRP A 521 24.53 9.82 19.48
CA TRP A 521 25.31 8.72 20.08
C TRP A 521 26.80 9.05 20.06
N LEU A 522 27.43 9.01 21.25
CA LEU A 522 28.86 9.29 21.42
C LEU A 522 29.69 8.01 21.41
N THR A 523 29.13 6.92 21.93
CA THR A 523 29.79 5.62 21.97
C THR A 523 28.83 4.52 21.49
N GLU A 524 29.40 3.41 21.03
CA GLU A 524 28.64 2.23 20.66
C GLU A 524 28.01 1.55 21.88
N ILE A 525 28.69 1.57 23.03
CA ILE A 525 28.20 0.92 24.25
C ILE A 525 26.92 1.59 24.77
N ASP A 526 26.84 2.93 24.75
CA ASP A 526 25.63 3.66 25.18
C ASP A 526 24.43 3.32 24.29
N PHE A 527 24.68 3.18 22.99
CA PHE A 527 23.65 2.79 22.03
C PHE A 527 23.15 1.36 22.29
N LEU A 528 24.08 0.41 22.48
CA LEU A 528 23.73 -0.98 22.75
C LEU A 528 23.02 -1.15 24.11
N GLU A 529 23.44 -0.40 25.13
CA GLU A 529 22.76 -0.37 26.44
C GLU A 529 21.32 0.13 26.30
N SER A 530 21.11 1.18 25.50
CA SER A 530 19.78 1.73 25.24
C SER A 530 18.89 0.77 24.44
N LEU A 531 19.47 0.03 23.48
CA LEU A 531 18.77 -1.06 22.81
C LEU A 531 18.43 -2.20 23.77
N LEU A 532 19.33 -2.56 24.67
CA LEU A 532 19.09 -3.62 25.65
C LEU A 532 17.97 -3.24 26.61
N ALA A 533 17.97 -2.00 27.08
CA ALA A 533 16.88 -1.44 27.87
C ALA A 533 15.55 -1.49 27.13
N HIS A 534 15.53 -1.06 25.85
CA HIS A 534 14.35 -1.10 25.01
C HIS A 534 13.81 -2.53 24.83
N VAL A 535 14.69 -3.48 24.52
CA VAL A 535 14.32 -4.87 24.28
C VAL A 535 13.83 -5.57 25.54
N SER A 536 14.44 -5.26 26.69
CA SER A 536 14.06 -5.86 27.97
C SER A 536 12.72 -5.30 28.47
N PHE A 537 12.49 -3.99 28.32
CA PHE A 537 11.28 -3.34 28.83
C PHE A 537 10.04 -3.58 27.96
N PHE A 538 10.19 -3.60 26.63
CA PHE A 538 9.06 -3.77 25.70
C PHE A 538 8.95 -5.19 25.15
N HIS A 539 9.31 -6.20 25.95
CA HIS A 539 9.38 -7.61 25.52
C HIS A 539 8.09 -8.10 24.82
N ASP A 540 6.93 -7.81 25.40
CA ASP A 540 5.62 -8.23 24.86
C ASP A 540 5.34 -7.66 23.45
N GLU A 541 5.74 -6.41 23.21
CA GLU A 541 5.60 -5.78 21.91
C GLU A 541 6.52 -6.45 20.87
N LEU A 542 7.69 -6.93 21.31
CA LEU A 542 8.76 -7.45 20.46
C LEU A 542 8.60 -8.92 20.05
N GLN A 543 7.72 -9.66 20.72
CA GLN A 543 7.35 -11.03 20.32
C GLN A 543 6.54 -11.08 19.01
N LYS A 544 6.04 -9.94 18.53
CA LYS A 544 5.31 -9.87 17.27
C LYS A 544 6.22 -10.19 16.08
N VAL A 545 5.65 -10.92 15.13
CA VAL A 545 6.32 -11.38 13.92
C VAL A 545 5.96 -10.48 12.75
N SER A 546 6.98 -9.99 12.05
CA SER A 546 6.83 -9.18 10.85
C SER A 546 6.23 -9.97 9.69
N TYR A 547 5.82 -9.26 8.63
CA TYR A 547 5.38 -9.90 7.39
C TYR A 547 6.44 -10.83 6.78
N SER A 548 7.73 -10.62 7.09
CA SER A 548 8.82 -11.48 6.63
C SER A 548 9.04 -12.72 7.51
N GLY A 549 8.20 -12.95 8.53
CA GLY A 549 8.33 -14.09 9.45
C GLY A 549 9.41 -13.91 10.53
N ILE A 550 10.01 -12.71 10.65
CA ILE A 550 11.07 -12.42 11.63
C ILE A 550 10.47 -11.64 12.80
N SER A 551 10.80 -11.99 14.05
CA SER A 551 10.34 -11.22 15.22
C SER A 551 10.93 -9.81 15.23
N LEU A 552 10.18 -8.86 15.79
CA LEU A 552 10.67 -7.49 16.01
C LEU A 552 11.94 -7.49 16.88
N GLN A 553 12.01 -8.35 17.90
CA GLN A 553 13.23 -8.52 18.70
C GLN A 553 14.43 -8.81 17.81
N ARG A 554 14.34 -9.81 16.92
CA ARG A 554 15.46 -10.19 16.05
C ARG A 554 15.84 -9.08 15.08
N LEU A 555 14.89 -8.29 14.60
CA LEU A 555 15.17 -7.12 13.77
C LEU A 555 15.93 -6.03 14.54
N ILE A 556 15.54 -5.74 15.77
CA ILE A 556 16.22 -4.74 16.61
C ILE A 556 17.62 -5.22 17.00
N VAL A 557 17.77 -6.48 17.41
CA VAL A 557 19.07 -7.09 17.71
C VAL A 557 20.00 -7.03 16.51
N ASN A 558 19.49 -7.25 15.29
CA ASN A 558 20.28 -7.14 14.07
C ASN A 558 20.82 -5.72 13.82
N ILE A 559 20.11 -4.68 14.27
CA ILE A 559 20.56 -3.29 14.16
C ILE A 559 21.75 -3.02 15.09
N GLY A 560 21.82 -3.72 16.22
CA GLY A 560 22.95 -3.66 17.14
C GLY A 560 24.25 -4.28 16.61
N THR A 561 24.25 -4.93 15.44
CA THR A 561 25.48 -5.51 14.86
C THR A 561 26.48 -4.43 14.48
N SER A 562 27.79 -4.73 14.57
CA SER A 562 28.86 -3.74 14.32
C SER A 562 28.72 -3.09 12.95
N SER A 563 28.41 -3.86 11.90
CA SER A 563 28.23 -3.31 10.55
C SER A 563 27.03 -2.37 10.45
N LYS A 564 25.88 -2.71 11.05
CA LYS A 564 24.67 -1.87 11.00
C LYS A 564 24.86 -0.60 11.82
N PHE A 565 25.49 -0.68 12.99
CA PHE A 565 25.87 0.48 13.77
C PHE A 565 26.77 1.44 12.97
N GLN A 566 27.80 0.92 12.28
CA GLN A 566 28.70 1.74 11.47
C GLN A 566 27.99 2.41 10.28
N TRP A 567 27.02 1.74 9.65
CA TRP A 567 26.17 2.35 8.62
C TRP A 567 25.23 3.43 9.18
N LEU A 568 24.65 3.25 10.37
CA LEU A 568 23.85 4.28 11.03
C LEU A 568 24.69 5.51 11.37
N LEU A 569 25.90 5.28 11.87
CA LEU A 569 26.81 6.34 12.28
C LEU A 569 27.29 7.20 11.10
N ASN A 570 27.18 6.73 9.86
CA ASN A 570 27.47 7.55 8.68
C ASN A 570 26.55 8.77 8.55
N ASP A 571 25.28 8.68 8.97
CA ASP A 571 24.38 9.86 8.98
C ASP A 571 24.87 10.89 10.01
N THR A 572 25.30 10.42 11.19
CA THR A 572 25.93 11.27 12.21
C THR A 572 27.20 11.91 11.65
N ARG A 573 28.12 11.14 11.05
CA ARG A 573 29.36 11.67 10.45
C ARG A 573 29.06 12.74 9.41
N TYR A 574 28.10 12.50 8.52
CA TYR A 574 27.73 13.45 7.47
C TYR A 574 27.25 14.79 8.05
N ARG A 575 26.38 14.75 9.06
CA ARG A 575 25.84 15.96 9.71
C ARG A 575 26.91 16.81 10.42
N HIS A 576 28.05 16.21 10.76
CA HIS A 576 29.20 16.92 11.35
C HIS A 576 30.30 17.23 10.34
N ALA A 577 30.15 16.78 9.08
CA ALA A 577 31.05 17.07 7.97
C ALA A 577 30.55 18.23 7.10
N VAL A 578 29.21 18.43 7.06
CA VAL A 578 28.57 19.47 6.25
C VAL A 578 28.05 20.57 7.15
N ASP A 579 28.61 21.77 6.99
CA ASP A 579 28.13 23.01 7.63
C ASP A 579 26.86 23.55 6.98
#